data_AF-A0A925WRW0-F1
#
_entry.id   AF-A0A925WRW0-F1
#
_cell.length_a   1.000
_cell.length_b   1.000
_cell.length_c   1.000
_cell.angle_alpha   90.00
_cell.angle_beta   90.00
_cell.angle_gamma   90.00
#
_symmetry.space_group_name_H-M   'P 1'
#
loop_
_entity.id
_entity.type
_entity.pdbx_description
1 polymer ?
#
loop_
_entity_poly.entity_id
_entity_poly.type
_entity_poly.pdbx_seq_one_letter_code
_entity_poly.pdbx_strand_id
1 'polypeptide(L)'
;TDWTTNLPLEAFTEEDCLFADTHDGQAIPLEHGGPLRLVIPRLYAWKSAKWVKGIEFRDTDTPGFWERGGYHMLGDPWKEQRYRFEGEEDSESAI
;
A
#
# COMPACT_ATOMS: atom_id res chain seq x y z
N THR A 1 -13.56 6.12 -8.75
CA THR A 1 -13.47 5.37 -7.49
C THR A 1 -12.41 6.02 -6.66
N ASP A 2 -12.75 6.42 -5.45
CA ASP A 2 -11.86 7.13 -4.53
C ASP A 2 -11.15 6.14 -3.61
N TRP A 3 -10.59 5.09 -4.22
CA TRP A 3 -9.79 4.11 -3.49
C TRP A 3 -8.36 4.64 -3.38
N THR A 4 -7.85 4.68 -2.15
CA THR A 4 -6.47 5.02 -1.81
C THR A 4 -5.95 4.03 -0.78
N THR A 5 -4.63 3.92 -0.66
CA THR A 5 -3.95 3.24 0.44
C THR A 5 -2.78 4.13 0.86
N ASN A 6 -2.46 4.12 2.14
CA ASN A 6 -1.30 4.80 2.71
C ASN A 6 -0.15 3.81 2.93
N LEU A 7 1.07 4.31 2.91
CA LEU A 7 2.26 3.56 3.30
C LEU A 7 3.37 4.54 3.70
N PRO A 8 4.27 4.16 4.63
CA PRO A 8 5.42 4.98 4.96
C PRO A 8 6.36 5.13 3.76
N LEU A 9 7.08 6.26 3.70
CA LEU A 9 7.99 6.56 2.59
C LEU A 9 9.08 5.50 2.48
N GLU A 10 9.60 5.03 3.61
CA GLU A 10 10.64 4.03 3.72
C GLU A 10 10.22 2.77 2.96
N ALA A 11 9.02 2.25 3.24
CA ALA A 11 8.47 1.08 2.56
C ALA A 11 8.22 1.32 1.06
N PHE A 12 7.91 2.56 0.65
CA PHE A 12 7.73 2.91 -0.76
C PHE A 12 9.06 2.98 -1.53
N THR A 13 10.15 3.32 -0.84
CA THR A 13 11.48 3.53 -1.43
C THR A 13 12.41 2.31 -1.40
N GLU A 14 11.95 1.18 -0.87
CA GLU A 14 12.71 -0.07 -0.90
C GLU A 14 13.01 -0.51 -2.34
N GLU A 15 14.17 -1.14 -2.56
CA GLU A 15 14.67 -1.50 -3.90
C GLU A 15 13.77 -2.49 -4.65
N ASP A 16 12.95 -3.26 -3.93
CA ASP A 16 12.03 -4.26 -4.48
C ASP A 16 10.62 -3.70 -4.77
N CYS A 17 10.39 -2.42 -4.46
CA CYS A 17 9.13 -1.75 -4.75
C CYS A 17 9.10 -1.22 -6.17
N LEU A 18 8.00 -1.49 -6.88
CA LEU A 18 7.93 -1.22 -8.31
C LEU A 18 6.54 -0.80 -8.77
N PHE A 19 6.52 0.10 -9.74
CA PHE A 19 5.38 0.27 -10.62
C PHE A 19 5.53 -0.71 -11.79
N ALA A 20 4.60 -1.65 -11.89
CA ALA A 20 4.54 -2.61 -12.97
C ALA A 20 3.45 -2.24 -13.97
N ASP A 21 3.82 -2.24 -15.24
CA ASP A 21 2.92 -2.26 -16.40
C ASP A 21 2.88 -3.63 -17.09
N THR A 22 3.86 -4.50 -16.78
CA THR A 22 4.04 -5.82 -17.37
C THR A 22 4.25 -6.92 -16.32
N HIS A 23 3.85 -8.14 -16.66
CA HIS A 23 4.05 -9.37 -15.90
C HIS A 23 4.34 -10.52 -16.88
N ASP A 24 5.41 -11.28 -16.65
CA ASP A 24 5.89 -12.33 -17.56
C ASP A 24 6.04 -11.86 -19.02
N GLY A 25 6.50 -10.62 -19.20
CA GLY A 25 6.71 -9.99 -20.51
C GLY A 25 5.43 -9.61 -21.25
N GLN A 26 4.26 -9.71 -20.63
CA GLN A 26 2.96 -9.30 -21.20
C GLN A 26 2.38 -8.14 -20.41
N ALA A 27 1.54 -7.32 -21.05
CA ALA A 27 0.81 -6.26 -20.36
C ALA A 27 -0.08 -6.83 -19.24
N ILE A 28 -0.13 -6.17 -18.09
CA ILE A 28 -0.95 -6.64 -16.96
C ILE A 28 -2.44 -6.54 -17.33
N PRO A 29 -3.24 -7.61 -17.18
CA PRO A 29 -4.68 -7.56 -17.39
C PRO A 29 -5.37 -6.56 -16.46
N LEU A 30 -6.50 -6.00 -16.91
CA LEU A 30 -7.24 -5.00 -16.13
C LEU A 30 -7.62 -5.51 -14.73
N GLU A 31 -8.05 -6.76 -14.60
CA GLU A 31 -8.38 -7.41 -13.31
C GLU A 31 -7.20 -7.44 -12.32
N HIS A 32 -5.98 -7.54 -12.85
CA HIS A 32 -4.72 -7.55 -12.10
C HIS A 32 -4.11 -6.16 -11.90
N GLY A 33 -4.77 -5.10 -12.36
CA GLY A 33 -4.38 -3.72 -12.07
C GLY A 33 -3.72 -2.97 -13.22
N GLY A 34 -3.70 -3.53 -14.44
CA GLY A 34 -3.22 -2.80 -15.62
C GLY A 34 -4.04 -1.54 -15.92
N PRO A 35 -3.47 -0.51 -16.56
CA PRO A 35 -2.17 -0.52 -17.22
C PRO A 35 -0.97 -0.29 -16.28
N LEU A 36 -1.21 0.09 -15.02
CA LEU A 36 -0.16 0.36 -14.06
C LEU A 36 -0.61 0.01 -12.65
N ARG A 37 0.21 -0.78 -11.95
CA ARG A 37 0.01 -1.09 -10.54
C ARG A 37 1.28 -0.86 -9.73
N LEU A 38 1.09 -0.55 -8.46
CA LEU A 38 2.15 -0.59 -7.46
C LEU A 38 2.26 -2.02 -6.91
N VAL A 39 3.50 -2.44 -6.62
CA VAL A 39 3.81 -3.68 -5.92
C VAL A 39 4.75 -3.34 -4.76
N ILE A 40 4.31 -3.64 -3.54
CA ILE A 40 5.08 -3.50 -2.29
C ILE A 40 5.25 -4.91 -1.70
N PRO A 41 6.35 -5.61 -1.99
CA PRO A 41 6.48 -7.03 -1.67
C PRO A 41 6.46 -7.34 -0.17
N ARG A 42 6.89 -6.39 0.65
CA ARG A 42 7.11 -6.56 2.09
C ARG A 42 5.85 -6.38 2.94
N LEU A 43 4.77 -5.85 2.37
CA LEU A 43 3.50 -5.58 3.05
C LEU A 43 2.36 -6.42 2.48
N TYR A 44 1.26 -6.52 3.21
CA TYR A 44 0.05 -7.16 2.69
C TYR A 44 -0.46 -6.50 1.40
N ALA A 45 -1.06 -7.33 0.55
CA ALA A 45 -1.41 -6.95 -0.83
C ALA A 45 -2.37 -5.76 -0.96
N TRP A 46 -3.11 -5.37 0.08
CA TRP A 46 -3.97 -4.19 0.02
C TRP A 46 -3.17 -2.88 -0.07
N LYS A 47 -1.89 -2.88 0.33
CA LYS A 47 -0.94 -1.78 0.15
C LYS A 47 -0.43 -1.65 -1.29
N SER A 48 -0.58 -2.70 -2.10
CA SER A 48 -0.18 -2.71 -3.51
C SER A 48 -1.32 -2.20 -4.40
N ALA A 49 -1.35 -0.88 -4.62
CA ALA A 49 -2.38 -0.19 -5.40
C ALA A 49 -2.54 -0.72 -6.83
N LYS A 50 -3.77 -1.05 -7.22
CA LYS A 50 -4.14 -1.33 -8.62
C LYS A 50 -4.62 -0.05 -9.31
N TRP A 51 -4.40 0.05 -10.63
CA TRP A 51 -4.88 1.16 -11.45
C TRP A 51 -4.37 2.52 -10.94
N VAL A 52 -3.06 2.61 -10.69
CA VAL A 52 -2.44 3.80 -10.11
C VAL A 52 -2.68 5.02 -11.00
N LYS A 53 -3.18 6.10 -10.40
CA LYS A 53 -3.45 7.38 -11.07
C LYS A 53 -2.53 8.51 -10.62
N GLY A 54 -1.92 8.38 -9.45
CA GLY A 54 -1.09 9.39 -8.84
C GLY A 54 -0.57 8.95 -7.48
N ILE A 55 0.40 9.70 -6.99
CA ILE A 55 1.03 9.54 -5.69
C ILE A 55 1.00 10.92 -5.04
N GLU A 56 0.65 10.96 -3.76
CA GLU A 56 0.64 12.18 -2.97
C GLU A 56 1.56 11.97 -1.77
N PHE A 57 2.58 12.82 -1.64
CA PHE A 57 3.43 12.83 -0.45
C PHE A 57 2.77 13.72 0.61
N ARG A 58 2.74 13.22 1.85
CA ARG A 58 2.14 13.91 2.99
C ARG A 58 3.07 13.80 4.18
N ASP A 59 3.01 14.81 5.04
CA ASP A 59 3.74 14.90 6.31
C ASP A 59 3.06 14.12 7.44
N THR A 60 1.79 13.75 7.27
CA THR A 60 1.02 12.96 8.22
C THR A 60 0.42 11.73 7.58
N ASP A 61 0.49 10.59 8.27
CA ASP A 61 -0.16 9.37 7.83
C ASP A 61 -1.70 9.50 7.91
N THR A 62 -2.40 9.11 6.86
CA THR A 62 -3.86 9.22 6.74
C THR A 62 -4.43 7.91 6.19
N PRO A 63 -5.42 7.30 6.85
CA PRO A 63 -5.91 5.98 6.45
C PRO A 63 -6.56 6.00 5.06
N GLY A 64 -6.18 5.03 4.24
CA GLY A 64 -6.81 4.71 2.97
C GLY A 64 -8.15 3.97 3.13
N PHE A 65 -8.60 3.33 2.05
CA PHE A 65 -9.91 2.67 2.03
C PHE A 65 -10.00 1.50 3.01
N TRP A 66 -9.00 0.59 3.01
CA TRP A 66 -9.02 -0.60 3.85
C TRP A 66 -8.71 -0.27 5.31
N GLU A 67 -7.84 0.71 5.53
CA GLU A 67 -7.43 1.15 6.86
C GLU A 67 -8.59 1.81 7.61
N ARG A 68 -9.41 2.62 6.91
CA ARG A 68 -10.70 3.09 7.45
C ARG A 68 -11.68 1.96 7.76
N GLY A 69 -11.53 0.81 7.10
CA GLY A 69 -12.31 -0.41 7.33
C GLY A 69 -11.77 -1.32 8.43
N GLY A 70 -10.78 -0.88 9.22
CA GLY A 70 -10.22 -1.64 10.34
C GLY A 70 -9.01 -2.52 9.98
N TYR A 71 -8.49 -2.41 8.75
CA TYR A 71 -7.20 -3.01 8.42
C TYR A 71 -6.07 -2.22 9.06
N HIS A 72 -4.95 -2.89 9.33
CA HIS A 72 -3.81 -2.28 9.99
C HIS A 72 -3.14 -1.21 9.09
N MET A 73 -2.60 -0.15 9.71
CA MET A 73 -1.98 0.99 9.01
C MET A 73 -0.72 0.61 8.22
N LEU A 74 0.16 -0.23 8.77
CA LEU A 74 1.33 -0.76 8.05
C LEU A 74 0.99 -2.02 7.23
N GLY A 75 0.57 -3.10 7.89
CA GLY A 75 0.21 -4.35 7.22
C GLY A 75 1.39 -5.30 7.01
N ASP A 76 2.28 -5.43 7.99
CA ASP A 76 3.39 -6.41 7.97
C ASP A 76 2.86 -7.85 8.12
N PRO A 77 3.02 -8.72 7.11
CA PRO A 77 2.53 -10.10 7.16
C PRO A 77 3.28 -10.98 8.15
N TRP A 78 4.54 -10.67 8.47
CA TRP A 78 5.35 -11.46 9.41
C TRP A 78 5.01 -11.15 10.87
N LYS A 79 4.46 -9.96 11.12
CA LYS A 79 3.92 -9.57 12.43
C LYS A 79 2.42 -9.80 12.56
N GLU A 80 1.79 -10.47 11.59
CA GLU A 80 0.35 -10.74 11.55
C GLU A 80 -0.52 -9.47 11.66
N GLN A 81 -0.04 -8.35 11.14
CA GLN A 81 -0.73 -7.05 11.18
C GLN A 81 -1.87 -6.97 10.16
N ARG A 82 -2.89 -7.82 10.31
CA ARG A 82 -4.02 -7.84 9.37
C ARG A 82 -5.06 -6.77 9.70
N TYR A 83 -5.41 -6.66 10.96
CA TYR A 83 -6.43 -5.75 11.47
C TYR A 83 -5.81 -4.84 12.53
N ARG A 84 -6.37 -3.64 12.68
CA ARG A 84 -6.01 -2.74 13.78
C ARG A 84 -6.66 -3.25 15.07
N PHE A 85 -5.91 -3.27 16.16
CA PHE A 85 -6.44 -3.60 17.48
C PHE A 85 -6.77 -2.34 18.28
N GLU A 86 -7.72 -2.47 19.21
CA GLU A 86 -8.06 -1.39 20.14
C GLU A 86 -6.85 -1.08 21.03
N GLY A 87 -6.33 0.16 20.94
CA GLY A 87 -5.16 0.60 21.71
C GLY A 87 -3.83 0.59 20.95
N GLU A 88 -3.80 0.24 19.66
CA GLU A 88 -2.63 0.54 18.81
C GLU A 88 -2.51 2.05 18.61
N GLU A 89 -1.49 2.66 19.23
CA GLU A 89 -1.04 3.99 18.86
C GLU A 89 -0.37 3.93 17.49
N ASP A 90 -0.72 4.87 16.62
CA ASP A 90 -0.11 5.03 15.29
C ASP A 90 1.36 5.44 15.49
N SER A 91 2.23 4.44 15.60
CA SER A 91 3.67 4.61 15.69
C SER A 91 4.21 5.11 14.34
N GLU A 92 4.17 6.42 14.16
CA GLU A 92 5.32 7.29 13.91
C GLU A 92 4.84 8.68 13.49
N SER A 93 4.60 9.52 14.50
CA SER A 93 4.94 10.94 14.40
C SER A 93 6.46 11.06 14.55
N ALA A 94 7.21 10.59 13.57
CA ALA A 94 8.66 10.79 13.51
C ALA A 94 8.96 11.75 12.37
N ILE A 95 9.50 12.90 12.78
CA ILE A 95 9.95 14.03 11.97
C ILE A 95 11.22 13.64 11.22
#